data_AF-A0A7C6AYX3-F1
#
_entry.id   AF-A0A7C6AYX3-F1
#
_cell.length_a   1.000
_cell.length_b   1.000
_cell.length_c   1.000
_cell.angle_alpha   90.00
_cell.angle_beta   90.00
_cell.angle_gamma   90.00
#
_symmetry.space_group_name_H-M   'P 1'
#
loop_
_entity.id
_entity.type
_entity.pdbx_description
1 polymer ?
#
loop_
_entity_poly.entity_id
_entity_poly.type
_entity_poly.pdbx_seq_one_letter_code
_entity_poly.pdbx_strand_id
1 'polypeptide(L)'
;MSVYRVVVTETPPDWNPDGLDDVPPHPPEPKRYLGEHSDLFAAVQAAIEHNRQIQGGQNREWAVVCEMGSGGKTWRGLRICTPLRYKIASIWWPAGWEPVSPFDVPLCVCRTQGTLQEDLLTYDQALATMKALNQQAIDRASTLWYVMIAVENEPISRSISYDPAGLQTTVEIRKIHIAQPAEGGRGDCSHCPARGLDCTTVSE
;
A
#
# COMPACT_ATOMS: atom_id res chain seq x y z
N MET A 1 17.19 -4.85 0.61
CA MET A 1 16.12 -3.86 0.91
C MET A 1 15.67 -3.25 -0.41
N SER A 2 14.36 -3.08 -0.61
CA SER A 2 13.83 -2.38 -1.77
C SER A 2 14.19 -0.89 -1.72
N VAL A 3 14.48 -0.30 -2.87
CA VAL A 3 14.67 1.15 -3.01
C VAL A 3 13.54 1.66 -3.89
N TYR A 4 12.76 2.59 -3.35
CA TYR A 4 11.66 3.23 -4.04
C TYR A 4 12.12 4.57 -4.60
N ARG A 5 11.88 4.79 -5.89
CA ARG A 5 12.23 6.03 -6.59
C ARG A 5 10.96 6.76 -7.01
N VAL A 6 10.94 8.06 -6.76
CA VAL A 6 9.89 8.95 -7.28
C VAL A 6 10.38 9.51 -8.61
N VAL A 7 9.65 9.22 -9.67
CA VAL A 7 10.03 9.57 -11.03
C VAL A 7 8.93 10.37 -11.69
N VAL A 8 9.30 11.34 -12.53
CA VAL A 8 8.35 12.18 -13.26
C VAL A 8 8.25 11.68 -14.70
N THR A 9 7.02 11.44 -15.14
CA THR A 9 6.66 11.08 -16.50
C THR A 9 5.73 12.15 -17.11
N GLU A 10 5.46 12.03 -18.40
CA GLU A 10 4.52 12.91 -19.09
C GLU A 10 3.09 12.34 -19.08
N THR A 11 2.12 13.24 -18.96
CA THR A 11 0.70 12.87 -18.98
C THR A 11 0.07 13.07 -20.36
N PRO A 12 -0.83 12.17 -20.80
CA PRO A 12 -1.65 12.41 -21.98
C PRO A 12 -2.52 13.67 -21.82
N PRO A 13 -2.82 14.40 -22.92
CA PRO A 13 -3.61 15.64 -22.87
C PRO A 13 -4.99 15.51 -22.21
N ASP A 14 -5.64 14.37 -22.45
CA ASP A 14 -7.03 14.11 -22.05
C ASP A 14 -7.10 13.23 -20.79
N TRP A 15 -5.96 12.98 -20.13
CA TRP A 15 -5.92 12.19 -18.92
C TRP A 15 -6.28 13.04 -17.71
N ASN A 16 -7.30 12.59 -16.97
CA ASN A 16 -7.67 13.14 -15.68
C ASN A 16 -7.48 12.06 -14.62
N PRO A 17 -6.54 12.22 -13.68
CA PRO A 17 -6.29 11.21 -12.64
C PRO A 17 -7.47 11.10 -11.68
N ASP A 18 -7.78 9.89 -11.24
CA ASP A 18 -8.77 9.66 -10.18
C ASP A 18 -8.22 10.04 -8.78
N GLY A 19 -6.88 10.07 -8.64
CA GLY A 19 -6.19 10.38 -7.40
C GLY A 19 -4.77 10.91 -7.63
N LEU A 20 -4.19 11.55 -6.61
CA LEU A 20 -2.86 12.16 -6.71
C LEU A 20 -1.71 11.14 -6.78
N ASP A 21 -1.96 9.87 -6.48
CA ASP A 21 -1.01 8.77 -6.66
C ASP A 21 -1.28 7.95 -7.93
N ASP A 22 -2.24 8.37 -8.77
CA ASP A 22 -2.61 7.63 -9.98
C ASP A 22 -1.45 7.59 -11.00
N VAL A 23 -1.55 6.69 -11.97
CA VAL A 23 -0.53 6.51 -13.01
C VAL A 23 -1.16 6.69 -14.39
N PRO A 24 -0.58 7.55 -15.25
CA PRO A 24 -1.07 7.73 -16.60
C PRO A 24 -1.12 6.39 -17.35
N PRO A 25 -2.07 6.18 -18.27
CA PRO A 25 -2.11 4.98 -19.09
C PRO A 25 -0.88 4.94 -20.01
N HIS A 26 -0.15 3.83 -20.00
CA HIS A 26 1.07 3.63 -20.81
C HIS A 26 2.06 4.80 -20.68
N PRO A 27 2.51 5.12 -19.45
CA PRO A 27 3.34 6.29 -19.23
C PRO A 27 4.67 6.12 -19.97
N PRO A 28 5.16 7.17 -20.67
CA PRO A 28 6.45 7.11 -21.35
C PRO A 28 7.59 6.97 -20.34
N GLU A 29 8.80 6.67 -20.82
CA GLU A 29 9.97 6.56 -19.94
C GLU A 29 10.12 7.81 -19.05
N PRO A 30 10.57 7.64 -17.79
CA PRO A 30 10.70 8.76 -16.87
C PRO A 30 11.67 9.83 -17.39
N LYS A 31 11.25 11.09 -17.32
CA LYS A 31 12.07 12.24 -17.75
C LYS A 31 13.09 12.65 -16.69
N ARG A 32 12.68 12.64 -15.42
CA ARG A 32 13.50 13.09 -14.29
C ARG A 32 13.15 12.36 -13.01
N TYR A 33 14.08 12.42 -12.07
CA TYR A 33 13.97 11.80 -10.76
C TYR A 33 13.82 12.88 -9.68
N LEU A 34 12.89 12.68 -8.74
CA LEU A 34 12.70 13.61 -7.61
C LEU A 34 13.45 13.17 -6.36
N GLY A 35 13.62 11.86 -6.16
CA GLY A 35 14.31 11.33 -4.98
C GLY A 35 14.20 9.82 -4.86
N GLU A 36 14.92 9.28 -3.87
CA GLU A 36 14.91 7.88 -3.47
C GLU A 36 14.54 7.75 -2.01
N HIS A 37 13.83 6.68 -1.69
CA HIS A 37 13.31 6.39 -0.36
C HIS A 37 13.46 4.90 -0.07
N SER A 38 13.78 4.58 1.18
CA SER A 38 13.77 3.20 1.68
C SER A 38 12.38 2.73 2.11
N ASP A 39 11.46 3.68 2.34
CA ASP A 39 10.07 3.43 2.73
C ASP A 39 9.11 3.79 1.58
N LEU A 40 8.16 2.89 1.29
CA LEU A 40 7.20 3.06 0.19
C LEU A 40 6.27 4.24 0.45
N PHE A 41 5.70 4.36 1.66
CA PHE A 41 4.71 5.39 1.94
C PHE A 41 5.34 6.78 1.94
N ALA A 42 6.59 6.91 2.38
CA ALA A 42 7.37 8.13 2.23
C ALA A 42 7.54 8.54 0.75
N ALA A 43 7.84 7.58 -0.13
CA ALA A 43 7.93 7.84 -1.58
C ALA A 43 6.57 8.26 -2.18
N VAL A 44 5.48 7.59 -1.77
CA VAL A 44 4.12 7.92 -2.21
C VAL A 44 3.71 9.32 -1.78
N GLN A 45 3.99 9.70 -0.52
CA GLN A 45 3.72 11.06 -0.03
C GLN A 45 4.52 12.11 -0.81
N ALA A 46 5.79 11.85 -1.12
CA ALA A 46 6.59 12.75 -1.94
C ALA A 46 6.04 12.90 -3.37
N ALA A 47 5.56 11.81 -3.98
CA ALA A 47 4.90 11.86 -5.29
C ALA A 47 3.59 12.65 -5.25
N ILE A 48 2.73 12.38 -4.27
CA ILE A 48 1.46 13.10 -4.07
C ILE A 48 1.69 14.59 -3.86
N GLU A 49 2.68 14.96 -3.04
CA GLU A 49 3.00 16.37 -2.79
C GLU A 49 3.48 17.07 -4.06
N HIS A 50 4.33 16.39 -4.86
CA HIS A 50 4.72 16.92 -6.16
C HIS A 50 3.52 17.12 -7.08
N ASN A 51 2.66 16.11 -7.20
CA ASN A 51 1.49 16.13 -8.07
C ASN A 51 0.49 17.21 -7.66
N ARG A 52 0.32 17.44 -6.36
CA ARG A 52 -0.51 18.51 -5.81
C ARG A 52 0.00 19.90 -6.21
N GLN A 53 1.32 20.13 -6.17
CA GLN A 53 1.93 21.44 -6.47
C GLN A 53 1.82 21.82 -7.95
N ILE A 54 1.81 20.83 -8.84
CA ILE A 54 1.70 21.04 -10.29
C ILE A 54 0.25 20.98 -10.78
N GLN A 55 -0.69 20.53 -9.93
CA GLN A 55 -2.11 20.44 -10.26
C GLN A 55 -2.68 21.84 -10.54
N GLY A 56 -3.14 22.06 -11.77
CA GLY A 56 -3.63 23.37 -12.25
C GLY A 56 -2.61 24.18 -13.05
N GLY A 57 -1.37 23.71 -13.18
CA GLY A 57 -0.41 24.23 -14.15
C GLY A 57 -0.67 23.70 -15.57
N GLN A 58 -0.15 24.39 -16.60
CA GLN A 58 -0.15 23.87 -17.98
C GLN A 58 0.86 22.72 -18.19
N ASN A 59 1.63 22.37 -17.16
CA ASN A 59 2.73 21.43 -17.27
C ASN A 59 2.20 19.99 -17.17
N ARG A 60 2.46 19.17 -18.20
CA ARG A 60 1.98 17.78 -18.31
C ARG A 60 2.92 16.79 -17.61
N GLU A 61 3.40 17.16 -16.44
CA GLU A 61 4.28 16.31 -15.65
C GLU A 61 3.49 15.60 -14.57
N TRP A 62 3.89 14.37 -14.23
CA TRP A 62 3.29 13.62 -13.15
C TRP A 62 4.29 12.68 -12.49
N ALA A 63 4.35 12.72 -11.17
CA ALA A 63 5.20 11.86 -10.36
C ALA A 63 4.51 10.51 -10.08
N VAL A 64 5.28 9.44 -10.25
CA VAL A 64 4.88 8.08 -9.94
C VAL A 64 5.97 7.39 -9.12
N VAL A 65 5.60 6.42 -8.29
CA VAL A 65 6.55 5.68 -7.46
C VAL A 65 6.90 4.36 -8.12
N CYS A 66 8.20 4.03 -8.15
CA CYS A 66 8.70 2.77 -8.71
C CYS A 66 9.66 2.08 -7.77
N GLU A 67 9.71 0.76 -7.82
CA GLU A 67 10.77 -0.04 -7.21
C GLU A 67 11.92 -0.22 -8.20
N MET A 68 13.14 0.05 -7.74
CA MET A 68 14.37 -0.13 -8.50
C MET A 68 14.79 -1.60 -8.57
N GLY A 69 15.38 -2.01 -9.71
CA GLY A 69 16.01 -3.32 -9.85
C GLY A 69 15.01 -4.48 -10.07
N SER A 70 13.72 -4.19 -10.07
CA SER A 70 12.65 -5.12 -10.44
C SER A 70 12.09 -4.73 -11.80
N GLY A 71 11.99 -5.69 -12.73
CA GLY A 71 11.37 -5.45 -14.02
C GLY A 71 9.86 -5.30 -13.87
N GLY A 72 9.33 -4.15 -14.27
CA GLY A 72 7.89 -3.89 -14.32
C GLY A 72 7.24 -4.40 -15.59
N LYS A 73 5.90 -4.25 -15.65
CA LYS A 73 5.14 -4.48 -16.89
C LYS A 73 5.36 -3.35 -17.88
N THR A 74 5.48 -2.13 -17.36
CA THR A 74 5.50 -0.90 -18.16
C THR A 74 6.92 -0.49 -18.56
N TRP A 75 7.86 -0.44 -17.61
CA TRP A 75 9.22 0.04 -17.85
C TRP A 75 10.25 -1.06 -17.59
N ARG A 76 11.32 -1.07 -18.39
CA ARG A 76 12.44 -2.00 -18.18
C ARG A 76 13.26 -1.57 -16.97
N GLY A 77 13.46 -2.48 -16.03
CA GLY A 77 14.27 -2.25 -14.83
C GLY A 77 13.62 -1.40 -13.73
N LEU A 78 12.36 -1.00 -13.91
CA LEU A 78 11.54 -0.28 -12.95
C LEU A 78 10.16 -0.92 -12.86
N ARG A 79 9.69 -1.21 -11.64
CA ARG A 79 8.33 -1.70 -11.40
C ARG A 79 7.48 -0.59 -10.83
N ILE A 80 6.37 -0.25 -11.47
CA ILE A 80 5.49 0.83 -11.02
C ILE A 80 4.69 0.35 -9.79
N CYS A 81 4.84 1.07 -8.67
CA CYS A 81 4.22 0.73 -7.40
C CYS A 81 2.84 1.37 -7.23
N THR A 82 2.62 2.57 -7.76
CA THR A 82 1.38 3.35 -7.62
C THR A 82 0.45 3.21 -8.85
N PRO A 83 -0.84 3.56 -8.75
CA PRO A 83 -1.57 3.86 -7.51
C PRO A 83 -1.61 2.64 -6.59
N LEU A 84 -1.65 2.90 -5.28
CA LEU A 84 -1.85 1.81 -4.33
C LEU A 84 -3.33 1.46 -4.26
N ARG A 85 -3.61 0.16 -4.17
CA ARG A 85 -4.96 -0.35 -3.90
C ARG A 85 -5.01 -0.94 -2.51
N TYR A 86 -6.14 -0.86 -1.84
CA TYR A 86 -6.22 -1.22 -0.42
C TYR A 86 -7.11 -2.44 -0.19
N LYS A 87 -6.79 -3.23 0.82
CA LYS A 87 -7.61 -4.33 1.35
C LYS A 87 -7.71 -4.20 2.85
N ILE A 88 -8.77 -4.73 3.43
CA ILE A 88 -8.87 -4.91 4.87
C ILE A 88 -8.48 -6.33 5.24
N ALA A 89 -7.66 -6.45 6.28
CA ALA A 89 -7.34 -7.72 6.90
C ALA A 89 -7.59 -7.65 8.40
N SER A 90 -8.09 -8.74 8.96
CA SER A 90 -8.06 -8.93 10.41
C SER A 90 -6.68 -9.43 10.86
N ILE A 91 -6.30 -9.00 12.04
CA ILE A 91 -5.13 -9.46 12.78
C ILE A 91 -5.60 -9.90 14.17
N TRP A 92 -4.80 -10.76 14.81
CA TRP A 92 -5.00 -11.01 16.23
C TRP A 92 -4.74 -9.75 17.04
N TRP A 93 -5.50 -9.58 18.12
CA TRP A 93 -5.19 -8.61 19.15
C TRP A 93 -3.79 -8.91 19.75
N PRO A 94 -2.78 -8.04 19.56
CA PRO A 94 -1.45 -8.30 20.10
C PRO A 94 -1.48 -8.31 21.64
N ALA A 95 -0.80 -9.27 22.26
CA ALA A 95 -0.79 -9.39 23.72
C ALA A 95 -0.18 -8.14 24.37
N GLY A 96 -0.88 -7.55 25.34
CA GLY A 96 -0.41 -6.37 26.07
C GLY A 96 -0.43 -5.06 25.27
N TRP A 97 -1.04 -5.07 24.08
CA TRP A 97 -1.32 -3.89 23.28
C TRP A 97 -2.77 -3.44 23.47
N GLU A 98 -3.00 -2.13 23.54
CA GLU A 98 -4.33 -1.53 23.63
C GLU A 98 -4.50 -0.40 22.62
N PRO A 99 -5.58 -0.36 21.82
CA PRO A 99 -5.85 0.76 20.93
C PRO A 99 -6.35 1.97 21.74
N VAL A 100 -5.85 3.14 21.37
CA VAL A 100 -6.33 4.45 21.85
C VAL A 100 -7.30 5.07 20.82
N SER A 101 -7.22 4.59 19.58
CA SER A 101 -8.03 5.04 18.45
C SER A 101 -8.41 3.86 17.54
N PRO A 102 -9.58 3.91 16.86
CA PRO A 102 -9.94 2.93 15.83
C PRO A 102 -9.00 2.94 14.61
N PHE A 103 -8.10 3.93 14.52
CA PHE A 103 -7.11 4.03 13.46
C PHE A 103 -5.74 3.45 13.83
N ASP A 104 -5.57 2.98 15.07
CA ASP A 104 -4.27 2.52 15.53
C ASP A 104 -3.83 1.24 14.82
N VAL A 105 -2.54 1.19 14.45
CA VAL A 105 -1.91 0.04 13.82
C VAL A 105 -0.75 -0.42 14.69
N PRO A 106 -0.79 -1.65 15.23
CA PRO A 106 0.31 -2.15 16.05
C PRO A 106 1.56 -2.38 15.18
N LEU A 107 2.74 -2.23 15.78
CA LEU A 107 4.03 -2.58 15.14
C LEU A 107 4.15 -4.09 14.87
N CYS A 108 3.34 -4.91 15.54
CA CYS A 108 3.44 -6.37 15.68
C CYS A 108 2.47 -7.15 14.81
N VAL A 109 2.31 -6.78 13.54
CA VAL A 109 1.43 -7.58 12.69
C VAL A 109 2.18 -8.81 12.19
N CYS A 110 2.23 -9.83 13.04
CA CYS A 110 2.98 -11.05 12.74
C CYS A 110 2.24 -11.94 11.74
N ARG A 111 0.89 -11.94 11.72
CA ARG A 111 0.07 -12.72 10.77
C ARG A 111 -1.29 -12.06 10.56
N THR A 112 -1.71 -11.93 9.30
CA THR A 112 -3.12 -11.69 8.96
C THR A 112 -3.92 -12.96 9.25
N GLN A 113 -5.03 -12.84 9.96
CA GLN A 113 -6.02 -13.90 10.09
C GLN A 113 -7.16 -13.71 9.10
N GLY A 114 -7.64 -14.82 8.56
CA GLY A 114 -8.90 -14.87 7.82
C GLY A 114 -8.79 -14.51 6.34
N THR A 115 -9.96 -14.46 5.70
CA THR A 115 -10.11 -14.13 4.28
C THR A 115 -9.79 -12.65 4.09
N LEU A 116 -8.76 -12.36 3.31
CA LEU A 116 -8.58 -11.01 2.76
C LEU A 116 -9.85 -10.63 2.03
N GLN A 117 -10.35 -9.41 2.25
CA GLN A 117 -11.38 -8.89 1.37
C GLN A 117 -10.91 -9.02 -0.08
N GLU A 118 -11.72 -9.65 -0.93
CA GLU A 118 -11.33 -9.92 -2.32
C GLU A 118 -11.23 -8.61 -3.10
N ASP A 119 -12.18 -7.71 -2.86
CA ASP A 119 -12.26 -6.41 -3.51
C ASP A 119 -11.11 -5.48 -3.12
N LEU A 120 -10.57 -4.81 -4.13
CA LEU A 120 -9.61 -3.72 -3.98
C LEU A 120 -10.37 -2.41 -3.75
N LEU A 121 -10.06 -1.74 -2.64
CA LEU A 121 -10.66 -0.49 -2.21
C LEU A 121 -9.77 0.70 -2.57
N THR A 122 -10.38 1.88 -2.66
CA THR A 122 -9.66 3.15 -2.57
C THR A 122 -9.19 3.40 -1.14
N TYR A 123 -8.25 4.34 -0.94
CA TYR A 123 -7.77 4.70 0.40
C TYR A 123 -8.93 5.11 1.32
N ASP A 124 -9.80 6.01 0.87
CA ASP A 124 -10.92 6.53 1.68
C ASP A 124 -11.92 5.43 2.04
N GLN A 125 -12.20 4.52 1.11
CA GLN A 125 -13.07 3.36 1.36
C GLN A 125 -12.45 2.42 2.39
N ALA A 126 -11.15 2.12 2.25
CA ALA A 126 -10.45 1.28 3.22
C ALA A 126 -10.38 1.95 4.60
N LEU A 127 -10.09 3.25 4.65
CA LEU A 127 -10.02 4.01 5.90
C LEU A 127 -11.36 4.01 6.64
N ALA A 128 -12.45 4.30 5.92
CA ALA A 128 -13.79 4.28 6.48
C ALA A 128 -14.19 2.86 6.96
N THR A 129 -13.87 1.83 6.19
CA THR A 129 -14.16 0.44 6.52
C THR A 129 -13.40 -0.01 7.76
N MET A 130 -12.08 0.25 7.80
CA MET A 130 -11.23 -0.07 8.95
C MET A 130 -11.75 0.61 10.22
N LYS A 131 -12.05 1.92 10.14
CA LYS A 131 -12.60 2.68 11.26
C LYS A 131 -13.88 2.05 11.79
N ALA A 132 -14.82 1.72 10.91
CA ALA A 132 -16.09 1.14 11.31
C ALA A 132 -15.93 -0.22 11.99
N LEU A 133 -15.07 -1.09 11.45
CA LEU A 133 -14.80 -2.41 12.01
C LEU A 133 -14.08 -2.33 13.36
N ASN A 134 -13.07 -1.47 13.47
CA ASN A 134 -12.34 -1.27 14.72
C ASN A 134 -13.21 -0.61 15.80
N GLN A 135 -14.11 0.31 15.43
CA GLN A 135 -15.07 0.86 16.39
C GLN A 135 -15.98 -0.24 16.94
N GLN A 136 -16.49 -1.13 16.08
CA GLN A 136 -17.29 -2.28 16.54
C GLN A 136 -16.48 -3.23 17.42
N ALA A 137 -15.18 -3.40 17.12
CA ALA A 137 -14.28 -4.21 17.93
C ALA A 137 -14.11 -3.63 19.34
N ILE A 138 -13.96 -2.32 19.46
CA ILE A 138 -13.91 -1.59 20.75
C ILE A 138 -15.25 -1.76 21.49
N ASP A 139 -16.36 -1.46 20.83
CA ASP A 139 -17.68 -1.44 21.45
C ASP A 139 -18.12 -2.82 21.97
N ARG A 140 -17.61 -3.90 21.37
CA ARG A 140 -17.99 -5.29 21.69
C ARG A 140 -16.88 -6.13 22.32
N ALA A 141 -15.74 -5.53 22.64
CA ALA A 141 -14.55 -6.25 23.13
C ALA A 141 -14.17 -7.46 22.25
N SER A 142 -14.08 -7.22 20.94
CA SER A 142 -13.67 -8.25 19.97
C SER A 142 -12.23 -8.70 20.19
N THR A 143 -11.94 -9.96 19.88
CA THR A 143 -10.57 -10.50 19.87
C THR A 143 -9.81 -10.21 18.56
N LEU A 144 -10.48 -9.57 17.60
CA LEU A 144 -9.94 -9.20 16.29
C LEU A 144 -9.73 -7.70 16.21
N TRP A 145 -8.63 -7.32 15.55
CA TRP A 145 -8.37 -5.95 15.13
C TRP A 145 -8.20 -5.90 13.61
N TYR A 146 -8.53 -4.79 12.97
CA TYR A 146 -8.50 -4.67 11.51
C TYR A 146 -7.47 -3.63 11.08
N VAL A 147 -6.73 -3.96 10.03
CA VAL A 147 -5.69 -3.11 9.44
C VAL A 147 -5.90 -2.96 7.94
N MET A 148 -5.44 -1.84 7.40
CA MET A 148 -5.37 -1.64 5.96
C MET A 148 -4.10 -2.24 5.39
N ILE A 149 -4.25 -2.97 4.29
CA ILE A 149 -3.15 -3.49 3.49
C ILE A 149 -3.11 -2.72 2.17
N ALA A 150 -2.02 -2.03 1.91
CA ALA A 150 -1.71 -1.47 0.61
C ALA A 150 -1.10 -2.55 -0.31
N VAL A 151 -1.61 -2.64 -1.52
CA VAL A 151 -1.22 -3.57 -2.57
C VAL A 151 -0.64 -2.75 -3.71
N GLU A 152 0.58 -3.09 -4.11
CA GLU A 152 1.25 -2.37 -5.20
C GLU A 152 0.63 -2.67 -6.58
N ASN A 153 0.74 -1.69 -7.48
CA ASN A 153 0.07 -1.68 -8.79
C ASN A 153 0.59 -2.73 -9.78
N GLU A 154 1.90 -2.92 -9.91
CA GLU A 154 2.45 -3.98 -10.76
C GLU A 154 2.83 -5.22 -9.93
N PRO A 155 2.54 -6.45 -10.41
CA PRO A 155 2.96 -7.66 -9.72
C PRO A 155 4.48 -7.87 -9.79
N ILE A 156 5.03 -8.51 -8.76
CA ILE A 156 6.43 -8.98 -8.74
C ILE A 156 6.61 -10.17 -9.70
N SER A 157 5.59 -11.03 -9.80
CA SER A 157 5.61 -12.20 -10.67
C SER A 157 4.24 -12.44 -11.28
N ARG A 158 4.24 -12.92 -12.52
CA ARG A 158 3.04 -13.29 -13.26
C ARG A 158 3.28 -14.62 -13.97
N SER A 159 2.44 -15.61 -13.67
CA SER A 159 2.41 -16.88 -14.39
C SER A 159 1.11 -16.99 -15.17
N ILE A 160 1.21 -17.45 -16.42
CA ILE A 160 0.07 -17.72 -17.29
C ILE A 160 0.17 -19.19 -17.69
N SER A 161 -0.85 -19.98 -17.35
CA SER A 161 -0.98 -21.37 -17.76
C SER A 161 -2.25 -21.57 -18.59
N TYR A 162 -2.19 -22.52 -19.50
CA TYR A 162 -3.33 -22.98 -20.29
C TYR A 162 -3.61 -24.43 -19.93
N ASP A 163 -4.85 -24.75 -19.64
CA ASP A 163 -5.25 -26.15 -19.50
C ASP A 163 -5.49 -26.81 -20.87
N PRO A 164 -5.67 -28.14 -20.94
CA PRO A 164 -5.96 -28.83 -22.20
C PRO A 164 -7.28 -28.43 -22.88
N ALA A 165 -8.19 -27.77 -22.16
CA ALA A 165 -9.43 -27.22 -22.71
C ALA A 165 -9.24 -25.79 -23.27
N GLY A 166 -8.04 -25.22 -23.14
CA GLY A 166 -7.71 -23.87 -23.58
C GLY A 166 -8.08 -22.78 -22.57
N LEU A 167 -8.45 -23.13 -21.34
CA LEU A 167 -8.72 -22.15 -20.29
C LEU A 167 -7.41 -21.55 -19.79
N GLN A 168 -7.34 -20.22 -19.85
CA GLN A 168 -6.20 -19.45 -19.36
C GLN A 168 -6.35 -19.16 -17.87
N THR A 169 -5.40 -19.61 -17.07
CA THR A 169 -5.26 -19.23 -15.65
C THR A 169 -4.10 -18.25 -15.50
N THR A 170 -4.35 -17.11 -14.86
CA THR A 170 -3.30 -16.11 -14.56
C THR A 170 -3.11 -16.02 -13.05
N VAL A 171 -1.87 -16.21 -12.59
CA VAL A 171 -1.47 -16.03 -11.20
C VAL A 171 -0.56 -14.80 -11.10
N GLU A 172 -0.96 -13.81 -10.31
CA GLU A 172 -0.16 -12.62 -10.04
C GLU A 172 0.25 -12.56 -8.57
N ILE A 173 1.54 -12.42 -8.32
CA ILE A 173 2.10 -12.22 -6.97
C ILE A 173 2.43 -10.75 -6.82
N ARG A 174 1.86 -10.10 -5.81
CA ARG A 174 2.03 -8.67 -5.54
C ARG A 174 2.66 -8.44 -4.17
N LYS A 175 3.43 -7.36 -4.06
CA LYS A 175 3.93 -6.91 -2.76
C LYS A 175 2.78 -6.24 -2.00
N ILE A 176 2.71 -6.52 -0.72
CA ILE A 176 1.73 -5.92 0.19
C ILE A 176 2.44 -5.24 1.35
N HIS A 177 1.80 -4.20 1.88
CA HIS A 177 2.31 -3.37 2.98
C HIS A 177 1.18 -3.06 3.93
N ILE A 178 1.48 -2.95 5.23
CA ILE A 178 0.49 -2.50 6.19
C ILE A 178 0.53 -0.98 6.21
N ALA A 179 -0.61 -0.37 5.88
CA ALA A 179 -0.73 1.08 5.83
C ALA A 179 -1.15 1.62 7.19
N GLN A 180 -0.35 2.53 7.74
CA GLN A 180 -0.75 3.34 8.88
C GLN A 180 -1.53 4.57 8.37
N PRO A 181 -2.78 4.78 8.78
CA PRO A 181 -3.52 6.00 8.44
C PRO A 181 -2.84 7.26 8.99
N ALA A 182 -3.04 8.40 8.34
CA ALA A 182 -2.51 9.68 8.83
C ALA A 182 -3.07 10.06 10.22
N GLU A 183 -4.32 9.70 10.50
CA GLU A 183 -4.99 9.91 11.80
C GLU A 183 -4.70 8.78 12.81
N GLY A 184 -3.93 7.77 12.41
CA GLY A 184 -3.67 6.57 13.21
C GLY A 184 -2.39 6.65 14.03
N GLY A 185 -2.44 6.14 15.25
CA GLY A 185 -1.28 5.95 16.10
C GLY A 185 -0.80 4.50 16.12
N ARG A 186 0.07 4.20 17.08
CA ARG A 186 0.57 2.84 17.33
C ARG A 186 -0.20 2.12 18.44
N GLY A 187 -1.18 2.77 19.05
CA GLY A 187 -1.79 2.33 20.31
C GLY A 187 -0.81 2.39 21.49
N ASP A 188 -1.26 1.94 22.66
CA ASP A 188 -0.43 1.73 23.85
C ASP A 188 0.18 0.32 23.81
N CYS A 189 1.49 0.25 24.02
CA CYS A 189 2.27 -0.99 24.05
C CYS A 189 3.09 -1.11 25.36
N SER A 190 2.75 -0.33 26.39
CA SER A 190 3.44 -0.31 27.69
C SER A 190 3.42 -1.68 28.39
N HIS A 191 2.45 -2.53 28.04
CA HIS A 191 2.27 -3.88 28.58
C HIS A 191 2.66 -4.98 27.60
N CYS A 192 3.14 -4.65 26.40
CA CYS A 192 3.58 -5.62 25.42
C CYS A 192 4.76 -6.44 25.96
N PRO A 193 4.74 -7.78 25.84
CA PRO A 193 5.84 -8.64 26.31
C PRO A 193 7.17 -8.33 25.61
N ALA A 194 7.13 -7.68 24.44
CA ALA A 194 8.32 -7.26 23.70
C ALA A 194 9.04 -6.00 24.26
N ARG A 195 8.43 -5.23 25.18
CA ARG A 195 8.91 -4.01 25.93
C ARG A 195 10.00 -3.08 25.34
N GLY A 196 10.34 -3.17 24.05
CA GLY A 196 11.47 -2.46 23.44
C GLY A 196 12.05 -3.12 22.19
N LEU A 197 11.62 -4.33 21.83
CA LEU A 197 11.85 -4.89 20.49
C LEU A 197 10.74 -4.40 19.57
N ASP A 198 11.13 -3.83 18.41
CA ASP A 198 10.23 -3.79 17.26
C ASP A 198 9.67 -5.20 17.09
N CYS A 199 8.35 -5.31 16.94
CA CYS A 199 7.66 -6.60 16.93
C CYS A 199 7.99 -7.52 15.71
N THR A 200 9.13 -7.27 15.08
CA THR A 200 9.76 -7.99 13.98
C THR A 200 10.52 -9.26 14.39
N THR A 201 10.53 -9.67 15.66
CA THR A 201 11.21 -10.91 16.06
C THR A 201 10.28 -11.86 16.81
N VAL A 202 9.29 -12.39 16.10
CA VAL A 202 8.83 -13.76 16.38
C VAL A 202 9.07 -14.55 15.10
N SER A 203 10.31 -15.01 14.95
CA SER A 203 10.66 -16.07 14.02
C SER A 203 10.08 -17.37 14.54
N GLU A 204 9.21 -18.00 13.75
CA GLU A 204 9.14 -19.47 13.60
C GLU A 204 8.82 -19.79 12.14
#